data_AF-A0A7L1CVU9-F1
#
_entry.id   AF-A0A7L1CVU9-F1
#
_cell.length_a   1.000
_cell.length_b   1.000
_cell.length_c   1.000
_cell.angle_alpha   90.00
_cell.angle_beta   90.00
_cell.angle_gamma   90.00
#
_symmetry.space_group_name_H-M   'P 1'
#
loop_
_entity.id
_entity.type
_entity.pdbx_description
1 polymer ?
#
loop_
_entity_poly.entity_id
_entity_poly.type
_entity_poly.pdbx_seq_one_letter_code
_entity_poly.pdbx_strand_id
1 'polypeptide(L)'
;TLGTQTDYRDGEAQTDPYSPDYVVRSGSVPELLALAALTWGRGLPAGQEAMEVIDRIREKRAWEAALPAMDSPSNIAKRLKMMEEMERKEWALREEEIDKLQKVQLEVLKKMVWRQEEKQTNLDAKRLYDIWQNHQEAKEEKIRKIQRNCALMLRKLIAKRKNMMGKLERRDIIKEYTEFSSQTYAPLSRMGFFPDNNSACYAAKNFYLNSFAGLCELEASLPDSVRQINIKAPKPKCTTTETGYIKRSARLEAVLAQVHQ
;
A
#
# COMPACT_ATOMS: atom_id res chain seq x y z
N THR A 1 49.31 -12.59 -17.24
CA THR A 1 50.05 -12.96 -16.02
C THR A 1 49.08 -13.69 -15.10
N LEU A 2 49.26 -15.00 -14.93
CA LEU A 2 48.43 -15.81 -14.04
C LEU A 2 48.87 -15.54 -12.60
N GLY A 3 48.09 -14.76 -11.86
CA GLY A 3 48.30 -14.56 -10.42
C GLY A 3 47.84 -15.79 -9.67
N THR A 4 48.74 -16.39 -8.89
CA THR A 4 48.42 -17.51 -8.00
C THR A 4 47.77 -16.92 -6.74
N GLN A 5 46.47 -17.18 -6.54
CA GLN A 5 45.73 -16.74 -5.36
C GLN A 5 45.82 -17.85 -4.30
N THR A 6 46.29 -17.53 -3.11
CA THR A 6 46.29 -18.46 -1.97
C THR A 6 44.87 -18.63 -1.42
N ASP A 7 44.51 -19.83 -1.00
CA ASP A 7 43.18 -20.15 -0.44
C ASP A 7 42.88 -19.42 0.88
N TYR A 8 43.90 -18.93 1.57
CA TYR A 8 43.80 -18.17 2.82
C TYR A 8 44.02 -16.67 2.58
N ARG A 9 43.23 -15.84 3.25
CA ARG A 9 43.43 -14.38 3.30
C ARG A 9 44.60 -14.06 4.24
N ASP A 10 45.43 -13.07 3.89
CA ASP A 10 46.57 -12.63 4.73
C ASP A 10 46.20 -12.35 6.20
N GLY A 11 44.98 -11.87 6.47
CA GLY A 11 44.51 -11.61 7.84
C GLY A 11 44.28 -12.87 8.69
N GLU A 12 44.05 -14.03 8.07
CA GLU A 12 43.88 -15.31 8.78
C GLU A 12 45.22 -15.95 9.14
N ALA A 13 46.32 -15.51 8.53
CA ALA A 13 47.68 -15.92 8.87
C ALA A 13 48.28 -15.08 10.02
N GLN A 14 47.58 -14.04 10.49
CA GLN A 14 48.06 -13.16 11.56
C GLN A 14 47.80 -13.80 12.94
N THR A 15 48.79 -14.52 13.45
CA THR A 15 48.77 -15.05 14.82
C THR A 15 49.26 -14.02 15.83
N ASP A 16 48.94 -14.24 17.10
CA ASP A 16 49.57 -13.49 18.19
C ASP A 16 51.10 -13.67 18.13
N PRO A 17 51.87 -12.61 18.46
CA PRO A 17 53.33 -12.72 18.52
C PRO A 17 53.75 -13.83 19.49
N TYR A 18 54.71 -14.65 19.06
CA TYR A 18 55.20 -15.75 19.89
C TYR A 18 55.79 -15.24 21.22
N SER A 19 55.27 -15.75 22.34
CA SER A 19 55.78 -15.48 23.69
C SER A 19 56.61 -16.67 24.19
N PRO A 20 57.94 -16.57 24.27
CA PRO A 20 58.79 -17.68 24.68
C PRO A 20 58.66 -17.99 26.18
N ASP A 21 58.84 -19.27 26.52
CA ASP A 21 58.95 -19.72 27.91
C ASP A 21 60.22 -19.14 28.57
N TYR A 22 60.12 -18.81 29.86
CA TYR A 22 61.22 -18.23 30.64
C TYR A 22 61.55 -19.08 31.88
N VAL A 23 62.81 -19.05 32.30
CA VAL A 23 63.29 -19.72 33.52
C VAL A 23 63.75 -18.68 34.53
N VAL A 24 63.24 -18.77 35.75
CA VAL A 24 63.54 -17.83 36.83
C VAL A 24 64.54 -18.45 37.83
N ARG A 25 65.59 -17.69 38.20
CA ARG A 25 66.53 -18.11 39.24
C ARG A 25 65.84 -18.15 40.60
N SER A 26 66.02 -19.24 41.35
CA SER A 26 65.48 -19.42 42.69
C SER A 26 65.90 -18.27 43.61
N GLY A 27 64.93 -17.54 44.17
CA GLY A 27 65.15 -16.41 45.07
C GLY A 27 65.02 -15.02 44.45
N SER A 28 64.89 -14.89 43.11
CA SER A 28 64.66 -13.58 42.47
C SER A 28 63.51 -13.65 41.46
N VAL A 29 62.38 -13.02 41.76
CA VAL A 29 61.24 -12.92 40.82
C VAL A 29 61.30 -11.58 40.06
N PRO A 30 61.55 -11.57 38.73
CA PRO A 30 61.62 -10.32 37.98
C PRO A 30 60.28 -9.58 37.95
N GLU A 31 60.32 -8.25 38.05
CA GLU A 31 59.14 -7.36 38.12
C GLU A 31 58.28 -7.43 36.85
N LEU A 32 58.93 -7.59 35.70
CA LEU A 32 58.28 -7.67 34.40
C LEU A 32 57.30 -8.86 34.31
N LEU A 33 57.49 -9.92 35.10
CA LEU A 33 56.59 -11.07 35.12
C LEU A 33 55.22 -10.75 35.73
N ALA A 34 55.12 -9.68 36.50
CA ALA A 34 53.82 -9.23 37.00
C ALA A 34 52.90 -8.72 35.87
N LEU A 35 53.49 -8.27 34.76
CA LEU A 35 52.76 -7.84 33.58
C LEU A 35 52.58 -8.96 32.55
N ALA A 36 52.91 -10.22 32.89
CA ALA A 36 52.81 -11.34 31.95
C ALA A 36 51.37 -11.60 31.46
N ALA A 37 50.36 -11.07 32.16
CA ALA A 37 48.96 -11.13 31.73
C ALA A 37 48.67 -10.23 30.51
N LEU A 38 49.50 -9.21 30.25
CA LEU A 38 49.34 -8.32 29.10
C LEU A 38 49.86 -9.01 27.84
N THR A 39 49.02 -9.11 26.82
CA THR A 39 49.35 -9.73 25.52
C THR A 39 49.09 -8.74 24.39
N TRP A 40 49.63 -9.02 23.20
CA TRP A 40 49.42 -8.17 22.03
C TRP A 40 47.92 -8.06 21.72
N GLY A 41 47.41 -6.84 21.53
CA GLY A 41 45.97 -6.60 21.35
C GLY A 41 45.13 -6.70 22.64
N ARG A 42 45.73 -7.09 23.78
CA ARG A 42 45.10 -7.14 25.10
C ARG A 42 45.98 -6.44 26.14
N GLY A 43 46.15 -5.13 25.97
CA GLY A 43 46.83 -4.25 26.94
C GLY A 43 48.30 -3.93 26.64
N LEU A 44 48.87 -4.45 25.55
CA LEU A 44 50.11 -3.93 24.97
C LEU A 44 49.81 -2.97 23.79
N PRO A 45 50.53 -1.84 23.63
CA PRO A 45 51.70 -1.40 24.42
C PRO A 45 51.33 -0.99 25.85
N ALA A 46 52.25 -1.22 26.78
CA ALA A 46 52.03 -0.97 28.20
C ALA A 46 51.71 0.52 28.46
N GLY A 47 50.54 0.77 29.06
CA GLY A 47 50.07 2.10 29.43
C GLY A 47 50.42 2.48 30.87
N GLN A 48 49.83 3.58 31.35
CA GLN A 48 50.04 4.09 32.72
C GLN A 48 49.63 3.07 33.79
N GLU A 49 48.53 2.34 33.59
CA GLU A 49 48.06 1.29 34.51
C GLU A 49 49.11 0.19 34.73
N ALA A 50 49.82 -0.20 33.67
CA ALA A 50 50.88 -1.21 33.76
C ALA A 50 52.10 -0.70 34.56
N MET A 51 52.42 0.59 34.45
CA MET A 51 53.47 1.23 35.25
C MET A 51 53.05 1.31 36.72
N GLU A 52 51.80 1.69 37.00
CA GLU A 52 51.26 1.71 38.37
C GLU A 52 51.31 0.33 39.03
N VAL A 53 51.00 -0.74 38.29
CA VAL A 53 51.11 -2.12 38.81
C VAL A 53 52.56 -2.45 39.18
N ILE A 54 53.53 -2.07 38.35
CA ILE A 54 54.96 -2.28 38.65
C ILE A 54 55.37 -1.47 39.89
N ASP A 55 54.99 -0.20 39.97
CA ASP A 55 55.35 0.67 41.09
C ASP A 55 54.76 0.16 42.41
N ARG A 56 53.51 -0.30 42.40
CA ARG A 56 52.89 -0.95 43.57
C ARG A 56 53.65 -2.21 44.02
N ILE A 57 54.14 -3.01 43.07
CA ILE A 57 54.93 -4.21 43.38
C ILE A 57 56.28 -3.83 44.01
N ARG A 58 56.90 -2.74 43.54
CA ARG A 58 58.14 -2.21 44.15
C ARG A 58 57.90 -1.71 45.56
N GLU A 59 56.85 -0.93 45.76
CA GLU A 59 56.44 -0.45 47.08
C GLU A 59 56.16 -1.61 48.03
N LYS A 60 55.45 -2.64 47.56
CA LYS A 60 55.18 -3.85 48.34
C LYS A 60 56.46 -4.58 48.73
N ARG A 61 57.40 -4.79 47.80
CA ARG A 61 58.70 -5.43 48.09
C ARG A 61 59.54 -4.61 49.06
N ALA A 62 59.58 -3.28 48.90
CA ALA A 62 60.30 -2.38 49.80
C ALA A 62 59.68 -2.41 51.20
N TRP A 63 58.36 -2.47 51.30
CA TRP A 63 57.65 -2.62 52.56
C TRP A 63 57.89 -3.98 53.21
N GLU A 64 57.85 -5.08 52.45
CA GLU A 64 58.14 -6.43 52.93
C GLU A 64 59.57 -6.52 53.50
N ALA A 65 60.54 -5.87 52.85
CA ALA A 65 61.92 -5.77 53.33
C ALA A 65 62.06 -4.91 54.60
N ALA A 66 61.16 -3.94 54.81
CA ALA A 66 61.14 -3.08 56.00
C ALA A 66 60.44 -3.71 57.22
N LEU A 67 59.88 -4.91 57.09
CA LEU A 67 59.17 -5.58 58.19
C LEU A 67 60.12 -6.03 59.31
N PRO A 68 59.72 -5.89 60.60
CA PRO A 68 60.51 -6.38 61.73
C PRO A 68 60.76 -7.89 61.68
N ALA A 69 61.91 -8.30 62.23
CA ALA A 69 62.27 -9.70 62.44
C ALA A 69 61.37 -10.39 63.49
N MET A 70 61.21 -11.70 63.38
CA MET A 70 60.25 -12.50 64.14
C MET A 70 60.75 -12.95 65.53
N ASP A 71 61.81 -12.32 66.05
CA ASP A 71 62.56 -12.84 67.21
C ASP A 71 61.88 -12.60 68.57
N SER A 72 60.97 -11.62 68.67
CA SER A 72 60.32 -11.23 69.94
C SER A 72 58.81 -11.02 69.80
N PRO A 73 58.00 -11.30 70.84
CA PRO A 73 56.54 -11.21 70.76
C PRO A 73 56.04 -9.79 70.46
N SER A 74 56.78 -8.75 70.87
CA SER A 74 56.46 -7.36 70.57
C SER A 74 56.73 -7.01 69.10
N ASN A 75 57.79 -7.55 68.49
CA ASN A 75 58.07 -7.37 67.06
C ASN A 75 57.04 -8.11 66.19
N ILE A 76 56.62 -9.30 66.61
CA ILE A 76 55.55 -10.06 65.94
C ILE A 76 54.24 -9.25 65.95
N ALA A 77 53.86 -8.67 67.09
CA ALA A 77 52.66 -7.84 67.19
C ALA A 77 52.73 -6.58 66.30
N LYS A 78 53.90 -5.95 66.18
CA LYS A 78 54.12 -4.81 65.27
C LYS A 78 54.00 -5.24 63.80
N ARG A 79 54.58 -6.38 63.44
CA ARG A 79 54.51 -6.95 62.09
C ARG A 79 53.06 -7.21 61.68
N LEU A 80 52.26 -7.84 62.54
CA LEU A 80 50.84 -8.11 62.25
C LEU A 80 50.04 -6.83 61.99
N LYS A 81 50.22 -5.79 62.83
CA LYS A 81 49.57 -4.49 62.61
C LYS A 81 49.97 -3.87 61.27
N MET A 82 51.25 -3.91 60.92
CA MET A 82 51.72 -3.42 59.63
C MET A 82 51.12 -4.21 58.47
N MET A 83 50.98 -5.54 58.58
CA MET A 83 50.34 -6.39 57.58
C MET A 83 48.87 -6.01 57.39
N GLU A 84 48.09 -5.92 58.48
CA GLU A 84 46.67 -5.54 58.43
C GLU A 84 46.46 -4.15 57.82
N GLU A 85 47.33 -3.19 58.13
CA GLU A 85 47.29 -1.85 57.55
C GLU A 85 47.56 -1.86 56.05
N MET A 86 48.53 -2.65 55.60
CA MET A 86 48.82 -2.77 54.17
C MET A 86 47.73 -3.52 53.42
N GLU A 87 47.20 -4.60 53.99
CA GLU A 87 46.05 -5.31 53.42
C GLU A 87 44.89 -4.34 53.24
N ARG A 88 44.53 -3.55 54.26
CA ARG A 88 43.46 -2.55 54.14
C ARG A 88 43.70 -1.55 53.01
N LYS A 89 44.95 -1.10 52.80
CA LYS A 89 45.29 -0.21 51.69
C LYS A 89 45.15 -0.92 50.33
N GLU A 90 45.62 -2.16 50.20
CA GLU A 90 45.46 -2.95 48.99
C GLU A 90 43.98 -3.22 48.66
N TRP A 91 43.16 -3.50 49.68
CA TRP A 91 41.71 -3.68 49.54
C TRP A 91 41.04 -2.39 49.07
N ALA A 92 41.35 -1.24 49.67
CA ALA A 92 40.80 0.05 49.27
C ALA A 92 41.13 0.38 47.79
N LEU A 93 42.37 0.13 47.35
CA LEU A 93 42.76 0.32 45.95
C LEU A 93 41.97 -0.58 44.99
N ARG A 94 41.76 -1.86 45.35
CA ARG A 94 40.93 -2.76 44.56
C ARG A 94 39.48 -2.32 44.49
N GLU A 95 38.93 -1.87 45.61
CA GLU A 95 37.56 -1.32 45.65
C GLU A 95 37.42 -0.11 44.72
N GLU A 96 38.39 0.80 44.72
CA GLU A 96 38.40 1.95 43.81
C GLU A 96 38.46 1.53 42.32
N GLU A 97 39.24 0.51 41.98
CA GLU A 97 39.31 -0.03 40.61
C GLU A 97 37.98 -0.65 40.18
N ILE A 98 37.37 -1.46 41.06
CA ILE A 98 36.05 -2.06 40.83
C ILE A 98 35.00 -0.96 40.64
N ASP A 99 35.01 0.08 41.47
CA ASP A 99 34.10 1.22 41.37
C ASP A 99 34.26 1.97 40.04
N LYS A 100 35.48 2.17 39.56
CA LYS A 100 35.73 2.79 38.24
C LYS A 100 35.11 1.95 37.13
N LEU A 101 35.32 0.63 37.14
CA LEU A 101 34.73 -0.28 36.15
C LEU A 101 33.20 -0.29 36.21
N GLN A 102 32.63 -0.35 37.42
CA GLN A 102 31.18 -0.32 37.62
C GLN A 102 30.57 1.00 37.14
N LYS A 103 31.22 2.14 37.37
CA LYS A 103 30.76 3.44 36.84
C LYS A 103 30.68 3.44 35.32
N VAL A 104 31.69 2.91 34.63
CA VAL A 104 31.69 2.79 33.17
C VAL A 104 30.55 1.87 32.70
N GLN A 105 30.36 0.72 33.36
CA GLN A 105 29.26 -0.20 33.04
C GLN A 105 27.89 0.47 33.24
N LEU A 106 27.70 1.22 34.33
CA LEU A 106 26.48 1.96 34.62
C LEU A 106 26.19 3.04 33.57
N GLU A 107 27.21 3.74 33.06
CA GLU A 107 27.02 4.70 31.97
C GLU A 107 26.54 4.03 30.68
N VAL A 108 27.09 2.87 30.34
CA VAL A 108 26.64 2.08 29.19
C VAL A 108 25.19 1.62 29.38
N LEU A 109 24.86 1.11 30.56
CA LEU A 109 23.49 0.68 30.90
C LEU A 109 22.49 1.84 30.83
N LYS A 110 22.83 3.01 31.38
CA LYS A 110 22.01 4.22 31.25
C LYS A 110 21.72 4.55 29.79
N LYS A 111 22.75 4.53 28.93
CA LYS A 111 22.57 4.77 27.48
C LYS A 111 21.66 3.73 26.83
N MET A 112 21.72 2.47 27.26
CA MET A 112 20.82 1.42 26.75
C MET A 112 19.37 1.64 27.19
N VAL A 113 19.14 2.01 28.45
CA VAL A 113 17.81 2.33 28.99
C VAL A 113 17.20 3.51 28.22
N TRP A 114 17.95 4.59 28.04
CA TRP A 114 17.51 5.74 27.23
C TRP A 114 17.07 5.34 25.82
N ARG A 115 17.86 4.50 25.14
CA ARG A 115 17.50 4.00 23.81
C ARG A 115 16.24 3.13 23.81
N GLN A 116 16.00 2.37 24.88
CA GLN A 116 14.78 1.57 25.01
C GLN A 116 13.57 2.46 25.23
N GLU A 117 13.68 3.45 26.12
CA GLU A 117 12.62 4.43 26.38
C GLU A 117 12.28 5.21 25.12
N GLU A 118 13.25 5.75 24.38
CA GLU A 118 13.03 6.42 23.10
C GLU A 118 12.29 5.53 22.10
N LYS A 119 12.64 4.23 22.03
CA LYS A 119 11.94 3.29 21.15
C LYS A 119 10.49 3.09 21.60
N GLN A 120 10.25 2.92 22.90
CA GLN A 120 8.91 2.75 23.45
C GLN A 120 8.04 3.98 23.23
N THR A 121 8.56 5.18 23.55
CA THR A 121 7.83 6.44 23.34
C THR A 121 7.48 6.66 21.88
N ASN A 122 8.38 6.35 20.95
CA ASN A 122 8.11 6.42 19.51
C ASN A 122 7.02 5.43 19.06
N LEU A 123 7.00 4.21 19.61
CA LEU A 123 5.95 3.23 19.29
C LEU A 123 4.60 3.66 19.86
N ASP A 124 4.58 4.17 21.08
CA ASP A 124 3.35 4.63 21.73
C ASP A 124 2.80 5.89 21.04
N ALA A 125 3.67 6.81 20.61
CA ALA A 125 3.26 7.96 19.81
C ALA A 125 2.59 7.55 18.49
N LYS A 126 3.13 6.53 17.80
CA LYS A 126 2.51 5.98 16.57
C LYS A 126 1.16 5.35 16.85
N ARG A 127 1.05 4.53 17.92
CA ARG A 127 -0.23 3.92 18.31
C ARG A 127 -1.29 4.97 18.62
N LEU A 128 -0.92 6.01 19.36
CA LEU A 128 -1.81 7.14 19.67
C LEU A 128 -2.23 7.87 18.40
N TYR A 129 -1.31 8.07 17.45
CA TYR A 129 -1.61 8.69 16.17
C TYR A 129 -2.61 7.86 15.36
N ASP A 130 -2.41 6.54 15.26
CA ASP A 130 -3.32 5.65 14.53
C ASP A 130 -4.73 5.66 15.14
N ILE A 131 -4.81 5.60 16.49
CA ILE A 131 -6.08 5.70 17.22
C ILE A 131 -6.75 7.04 16.93
N TRP A 132 -5.99 8.13 16.98
CA TRP A 132 -6.49 9.48 16.70
C TRP A 132 -7.01 9.59 15.26
N GLN A 133 -6.27 9.08 14.29
CA GLN A 133 -6.66 9.08 12.88
C GLN A 133 -7.97 8.32 12.67
N ASN A 134 -8.09 7.10 13.23
CA ASN A 134 -9.32 6.31 13.15
C ASN A 134 -10.52 7.05 13.74
N HIS A 135 -10.35 7.71 14.88
CA HIS A 135 -11.41 8.53 15.49
C HIS A 135 -11.77 9.73 14.63
N GLN A 136 -10.78 10.37 14.00
CA GLN A 136 -10.97 11.49 13.11
C GLN A 136 -11.75 11.09 11.85
N GLU A 137 -11.38 9.97 11.22
CA GLU A 137 -12.09 9.42 10.06
C GLU A 137 -13.55 9.06 10.40
N ALA A 138 -13.78 8.40 11.54
CA ALA A 138 -15.13 8.07 12.01
C ALA A 138 -15.97 9.33 12.29
N LYS A 139 -15.35 10.40 12.81
CA LYS A 139 -16.00 11.71 12.98
C LYS A 139 -16.35 12.34 11.64
N GLU A 140 -15.43 12.33 10.68
CA GLU A 140 -15.65 12.87 9.34
C GLU A 140 -16.74 12.11 8.57
N GLU A 141 -16.83 10.80 8.72
CA GLU A 141 -17.94 10.01 8.18
C GLU A 141 -19.29 10.44 8.74
N LYS A 142 -19.38 10.66 10.05
CA LYS A 142 -20.61 11.16 10.70
C LYS A 142 -20.97 12.55 10.17
N ILE A 143 -19.99 13.44 10.03
CA ILE A 143 -20.19 14.78 9.45
C ILE A 143 -20.69 14.66 8.01
N ARG A 144 -20.07 13.81 7.18
CA ARG A 144 -20.51 13.55 5.79
C ARG A 144 -21.96 13.05 5.75
N LYS A 145 -22.34 12.13 6.64
CA LYS A 145 -23.73 11.64 6.76
C LYS A 145 -24.69 12.78 7.11
N ILE A 146 -24.34 13.63 8.08
CA ILE A 146 -25.15 14.81 8.46
C ILE A 146 -25.31 15.75 7.25
N GLN A 147 -24.22 16.08 6.56
CA GLN A 147 -24.26 16.97 5.38
C GLN A 147 -25.15 16.41 4.27
N ARG A 148 -25.05 15.11 3.96
CA ARG A 148 -25.94 14.45 2.98
C ARG A 148 -27.40 14.52 3.41
N ASN A 149 -27.68 14.28 4.69
CA ASN A 149 -29.04 14.36 5.24
C ASN A 149 -29.57 15.80 5.16
N CYS A 150 -28.76 16.81 5.48
CA CYS A 150 -29.11 18.22 5.32
C CYS A 150 -29.45 18.54 3.86
N ALA A 151 -28.62 18.13 2.90
CA ALA A 151 -28.87 18.36 1.48
C ALA A 151 -30.16 17.66 0.99
N LEU A 152 -30.42 16.42 1.45
CA LEU A 152 -31.65 15.69 1.16
C LEU A 152 -32.87 16.39 1.75
N MET A 153 -32.79 16.85 3.01
CA MET A 153 -33.86 17.57 3.68
C MET A 153 -34.17 18.89 2.98
N LEU A 154 -33.14 19.67 2.64
CA LEU A 154 -33.28 20.90 1.86
C LEU A 154 -33.96 20.65 0.51
N ARG A 155 -33.54 19.61 -0.22
CA ARG A 155 -34.17 19.23 -1.49
C ARG A 155 -35.64 18.87 -1.32
N LYS A 156 -35.99 18.10 -0.29
CA LYS A 156 -37.38 17.76 0.05
C LYS A 156 -38.20 19.00 0.41
N LEU A 157 -37.64 19.93 1.18
CA LEU A 157 -38.28 21.20 1.53
C LEU A 157 -38.55 22.06 0.29
N ILE A 158 -37.57 22.17 -0.62
CA ILE A 158 -37.73 22.89 -1.89
C ILE A 158 -38.84 22.25 -2.74
N ALA A 159 -38.86 20.92 -2.84
CA ALA A 159 -39.91 20.21 -3.58
C ALA A 159 -41.31 20.42 -2.98
N LYS A 160 -41.43 20.35 -1.64
CA LYS A 160 -42.70 20.67 -0.94
C LYS A 160 -43.11 22.12 -1.15
N ARG A 161 -42.14 23.06 -1.19
CA ARG A 161 -42.40 24.48 -1.46
C ARG A 161 -42.93 24.74 -2.86
N LYS A 162 -42.59 23.93 -3.86
CA LYS A 162 -43.20 24.05 -5.20
C LYS A 162 -44.70 23.75 -5.15
N ASN A 163 -45.12 22.80 -4.31
CA ASN A 163 -46.53 22.38 -4.18
C ASN A 163 -47.09 22.66 -2.77
N MET A 164 -46.96 23.89 -2.27
CA MET A 164 -47.38 24.27 -0.89
C MET A 164 -48.84 23.93 -0.57
N MET A 165 -49.74 24.10 -1.54
CA MET A 165 -51.18 23.80 -1.35
C MET A 165 -51.53 22.32 -1.48
N GLY A 166 -50.58 21.45 -1.87
CA GLY A 166 -50.82 20.02 -2.05
C GLY A 166 -51.83 19.67 -3.16
N LYS A 167 -52.17 20.63 -4.04
CA LYS A 167 -53.08 20.39 -5.16
C LYS A 167 -52.39 19.50 -6.19
N LEU A 168 -53.09 18.48 -6.66
CA LEU A 168 -52.67 17.69 -7.80
C LEU A 168 -52.84 18.54 -9.07
N GLU A 169 -51.75 18.82 -9.76
CA GLU A 169 -51.78 19.53 -11.04
C GLU A 169 -52.32 18.60 -12.13
N ARG A 170 -53.16 19.14 -13.02
CA ARG A 170 -53.62 18.40 -14.21
C ARG A 170 -52.42 18.20 -15.15
N ARG A 171 -52.35 17.03 -15.77
CA ARG A 171 -51.28 16.65 -16.70
C ARG A 171 -51.27 17.58 -17.93
N ASP A 172 -50.16 18.30 -18.13
CA ASP A 172 -49.91 19.15 -19.31
C ASP A 172 -49.16 18.36 -20.39
N ILE A 173 -49.90 17.80 -21.36
CA ILE A 173 -49.32 16.95 -22.42
C ILE A 173 -48.24 17.70 -23.23
N ILE A 174 -48.50 18.96 -23.59
CA ILE A 174 -47.55 19.75 -24.38
C ILE A 174 -46.21 19.90 -23.64
N LYS A 175 -46.24 20.21 -22.34
CA LYS A 175 -45.02 20.36 -21.53
C LYS A 175 -44.23 19.06 -21.43
N GLU A 176 -44.90 17.93 -21.28
CA GLU A 176 -44.24 16.63 -21.24
C GLU A 176 -43.49 16.30 -22.54
N TYR A 177 -44.07 16.60 -23.70
CA TYR A 177 -43.38 16.37 -24.98
C TYR A 177 -42.29 17.40 -25.27
N THR A 178 -42.31 18.57 -24.62
CA THR A 178 -41.20 19.54 -24.71
C THR A 178 -40.02 19.19 -23.80
N GLU A 179 -40.26 18.54 -22.66
CA GLU A 179 -39.22 18.18 -21.70
C GLU A 179 -38.73 16.75 -21.92
N PHE A 180 -37.47 16.56 -22.32
CA PHE A 180 -36.89 15.22 -22.49
C PHE A 180 -36.73 14.44 -21.17
N SER A 181 -36.72 15.12 -20.03
CA SER A 181 -36.74 14.49 -18.71
C SER A 181 -38.13 14.04 -18.25
N SER A 182 -39.17 14.31 -19.05
CA SER A 182 -40.54 13.91 -18.71
C SER A 182 -40.70 12.39 -18.73
N GLN A 183 -41.80 11.93 -18.13
CA GLN A 183 -42.13 10.52 -18.08
C GLN A 183 -42.34 9.88 -19.47
N THR A 184 -42.68 10.68 -20.49
CA THR A 184 -42.93 10.19 -21.85
C THR A 184 -41.65 9.66 -22.50
N TYR A 185 -40.53 10.34 -22.30
CA TYR A 185 -39.23 9.96 -22.87
C TYR A 185 -38.36 9.19 -21.88
N ALA A 186 -38.39 9.57 -20.60
CA ALA A 186 -37.60 8.95 -19.53
C ALA A 186 -38.52 8.41 -18.42
N PRO A 187 -39.28 7.34 -18.70
CA PRO A 187 -40.19 6.74 -17.74
C PRO A 187 -39.44 6.15 -16.55
N LEU A 188 -39.96 6.39 -15.34
CA LEU A 188 -39.40 5.86 -14.11
C LEU A 188 -39.89 4.42 -13.88
N SER A 189 -38.99 3.50 -13.56
CA SER A 189 -39.32 2.06 -13.38
C SER A 189 -40.38 1.81 -12.31
N ARG A 190 -40.49 2.67 -11.28
CA ARG A 190 -41.55 2.58 -10.26
C ARG A 190 -42.97 2.73 -10.80
N MET A 191 -43.12 3.27 -12.01
CA MET A 191 -44.40 3.42 -12.71
C MET A 191 -44.78 2.15 -13.49
N GLY A 192 -43.93 1.11 -13.47
CA GLY A 192 -44.19 -0.16 -14.15
C GLY A 192 -43.96 -0.15 -15.66
N PHE A 193 -43.44 0.94 -16.22
CA PHE A 193 -43.10 1.02 -17.63
C PHE A 193 -41.67 0.55 -17.86
N PHE A 194 -41.53 -0.55 -18.59
CA PHE A 194 -40.26 -1.13 -19.00
C PHE A 194 -40.30 -1.29 -20.52
N PRO A 195 -39.47 -0.55 -21.29
CA PRO A 195 -39.54 -0.58 -22.75
C PRO A 195 -39.26 -1.97 -23.33
N ASP A 196 -38.43 -2.76 -22.66
CA ASP A 196 -37.95 -4.03 -23.21
C ASP A 196 -38.88 -5.22 -22.94
N ASN A 197 -39.81 -5.11 -21.99
CA ASN A 197 -40.64 -6.25 -21.54
C ASN A 197 -41.52 -6.86 -22.65
N ASN A 198 -41.99 -6.05 -23.60
CA ASN A 198 -42.84 -6.50 -24.71
C ASN A 198 -42.13 -6.48 -26.07
N SER A 199 -40.80 -6.32 -26.10
CA SER A 199 -40.03 -6.29 -27.35
C SER A 199 -40.24 -7.54 -28.20
N ALA A 200 -40.39 -8.71 -27.55
CA ALA A 200 -40.66 -9.98 -28.21
C ALA A 200 -42.01 -10.04 -28.95
N CYS A 201 -43.03 -9.29 -28.51
CA CYS A 201 -44.35 -9.27 -29.15
C CYS A 201 -44.31 -8.59 -30.53
N TYR A 202 -43.35 -7.72 -30.77
CA TYR A 202 -43.14 -7.03 -32.04
C TYR A 202 -42.16 -7.77 -32.97
N ALA A 203 -41.50 -8.83 -32.47
CA ALA A 203 -40.63 -9.67 -33.28
C ALA A 203 -41.47 -10.60 -34.16
N ALA A 204 -41.70 -10.21 -35.42
CA ALA A 204 -42.44 -11.02 -36.38
C ALA A 204 -41.62 -12.25 -36.82
N LYS A 205 -41.73 -13.34 -36.06
CA LYS A 205 -41.16 -14.65 -36.42
C LYS A 205 -42.19 -15.47 -37.20
N ASN A 206 -42.25 -15.24 -38.51
CA ASN A 206 -43.17 -15.97 -39.40
C ASN A 206 -42.39 -16.95 -40.27
N PHE A 207 -42.92 -18.17 -40.44
CA PHE A 207 -42.41 -19.17 -41.40
C PHE A 207 -42.23 -18.55 -42.79
N TYR A 208 -43.20 -17.74 -43.17
CA TYR A 208 -43.26 -16.99 -44.41
C TYR A 208 -42.06 -16.07 -44.71
N LEU A 209 -41.40 -15.51 -43.68
CA LEU A 209 -40.28 -14.59 -43.86
C LEU A 209 -38.92 -15.29 -43.79
N ASN A 210 -38.87 -16.49 -43.20
CA ASN A 210 -37.63 -17.20 -42.91
C ASN A 210 -37.26 -18.23 -43.98
N SER A 211 -38.22 -18.67 -44.80
CA SER A 211 -38.02 -19.68 -45.84
C SER A 211 -38.39 -19.11 -47.21
N PHE A 212 -37.63 -19.50 -48.25
CA PHE A 212 -37.95 -19.16 -49.63
C PHE A 212 -39.35 -19.67 -50.03
N ALA A 213 -39.70 -20.90 -49.64
CA ALA A 213 -41.03 -21.46 -49.91
C ALA A 213 -42.14 -20.60 -49.27
N GLY A 214 -41.89 -20.09 -48.06
CA GLY A 214 -42.81 -19.20 -47.36
C GLY A 214 -42.96 -17.83 -48.03
N LEU A 215 -41.89 -17.30 -48.63
CA LEU A 215 -41.97 -16.07 -49.43
C LEU A 215 -42.80 -16.28 -50.70
N CYS A 216 -42.66 -17.43 -51.36
CA CYS A 216 -43.50 -17.78 -52.51
C CYS A 216 -44.98 -17.92 -52.12
N GLU A 217 -45.29 -18.46 -50.95
CA GLU A 217 -46.66 -18.52 -50.41
C GLU A 217 -47.22 -17.13 -50.08
N LEU A 218 -46.40 -16.25 -49.50
CA LEU A 218 -46.79 -14.85 -49.28
C LEU A 218 -47.05 -14.14 -50.60
N GLU A 219 -46.13 -14.29 -51.54
CA GLU A 219 -46.29 -13.77 -52.90
C GLU A 219 -47.63 -14.28 -53.44
N ALA A 220 -47.87 -15.59 -53.41
CA ALA A 220 -49.10 -16.26 -53.84
C ALA A 220 -50.40 -15.75 -53.16
N SER A 221 -50.31 -15.27 -51.92
CA SER A 221 -51.44 -14.69 -51.18
C SER A 221 -51.74 -13.23 -51.55
N LEU A 222 -50.77 -12.51 -52.11
CA LEU A 222 -50.97 -11.11 -52.53
C LEU A 222 -51.83 -11.07 -53.79
N PRO A 223 -52.77 -10.11 -53.88
CA PRO A 223 -53.59 -9.95 -55.06
C PRO A 223 -52.73 -9.59 -56.28
N ASP A 224 -53.19 -10.00 -57.47
CA ASP A 224 -52.49 -9.77 -58.73
C ASP A 224 -52.19 -8.29 -59.01
N SER A 225 -52.95 -7.36 -58.41
CA SER A 225 -52.71 -5.91 -58.49
C SER A 225 -51.37 -5.46 -57.88
N VAL A 226 -50.84 -6.22 -56.92
CA VAL A 226 -49.54 -5.96 -56.29
C VAL A 226 -48.41 -6.62 -57.09
N ARG A 227 -48.67 -7.75 -57.75
CA ARG A 227 -47.66 -8.49 -58.53
C ARG A 227 -47.49 -7.97 -59.95
N GLN A 228 -48.59 -7.67 -60.62
CA GLN A 228 -48.59 -7.20 -61.99
C GLN A 228 -48.50 -5.68 -61.99
N ILE A 229 -47.39 -5.17 -62.52
CA ILE A 229 -47.25 -3.73 -62.77
C ILE A 229 -48.23 -3.37 -63.87
N ASN A 230 -49.33 -2.71 -63.50
CA ASN A 230 -50.28 -2.15 -64.45
C ASN A 230 -49.67 -0.90 -65.11
N ILE A 231 -48.81 -1.11 -66.10
CA ILE A 231 -48.31 -0.03 -66.96
C ILE A 231 -49.44 0.37 -67.90
N LYS A 232 -50.22 1.38 -67.49
CA LYS A 232 -51.16 2.03 -68.41
C LYS A 232 -50.37 2.92 -69.37
N ALA A 233 -50.21 2.46 -70.61
CA ALA A 233 -49.71 3.33 -71.67
C ALA A 233 -50.62 4.57 -71.79
N PRO A 234 -50.07 5.79 -71.93
CA PRO A 234 -50.88 6.98 -72.10
C PRO A 234 -51.77 6.84 -73.34
N LYS A 235 -53.07 7.16 -73.20
CA LYS A 235 -54.00 7.14 -74.34
C LYS A 235 -53.51 8.13 -75.41
N PRO A 236 -53.49 7.76 -76.70
CA PRO A 236 -53.13 8.70 -77.76
C PRO A 236 -54.13 9.85 -77.78
N LYS A 237 -53.64 11.11 -77.71
CA LYS A 237 -54.50 12.31 -77.64
C LYS A 237 -55.38 12.53 -78.88
N CYS A 238 -54.96 12.04 -80.05
CA CYS A 238 -55.68 12.18 -81.31
C CYS A 238 -55.87 10.81 -81.99
N THR A 239 -57.10 10.58 -82.48
CA THR A 239 -57.52 9.39 -83.26
C THR A 239 -56.99 9.40 -84.70
N THR A 240 -56.55 10.57 -85.17
CA THR A 240 -55.94 10.80 -86.50
C THR A 240 -54.42 10.98 -86.40
N THR A 241 -53.68 10.53 -87.42
CA THR A 241 -52.31 10.98 -87.68
C THR A 241 -52.33 12.41 -88.22
N GLU A 242 -51.20 13.13 -88.19
CA GLU A 242 -51.08 14.49 -88.76
C GLU A 242 -51.51 14.55 -90.24
N THR A 243 -51.39 13.41 -90.94
CA THR A 243 -51.81 13.17 -92.32
C THR A 243 -53.30 12.86 -92.51
N GLY A 244 -54.13 12.96 -91.47
CA GLY A 244 -55.59 12.78 -91.56
C GLY A 244 -56.08 11.32 -91.58
N TYR A 245 -55.18 10.32 -91.49
CA TYR A 245 -55.58 8.92 -91.44
C TYR A 245 -56.02 8.47 -90.04
N ILE A 246 -57.08 7.66 -89.98
CA ILE A 246 -57.57 7.07 -88.73
C ILE A 246 -56.58 6.00 -88.24
N LYS A 247 -56.09 6.16 -87.01
CA LYS A 247 -55.20 5.21 -86.33
C LYS A 247 -55.91 3.88 -86.08
N ARG A 248 -55.17 2.77 -86.12
CA ARG A 248 -55.72 1.40 -85.97
C ARG A 248 -56.65 1.25 -84.76
N SER A 249 -56.32 1.87 -83.62
CA SER A 249 -57.12 1.81 -82.40
C SER A 249 -58.52 2.42 -82.54
N ALA A 250 -58.70 3.40 -83.42
CA ALA A 250 -59.96 4.15 -83.60
C ALA A 250 -60.79 3.69 -84.81
N ARG A 251 -60.30 2.72 -85.60
CA ARG A 251 -61.01 2.22 -86.80
C ARG A 251 -62.29 1.46 -86.43
N LEU A 252 -62.26 0.64 -85.39
CA LEU A 252 -63.43 -0.12 -84.94
C LEU A 252 -64.55 0.83 -84.50
N GLU A 253 -64.21 1.85 -83.71
CA GLU A 253 -65.16 2.89 -83.27
C GLU A 253 -65.75 3.67 -84.46
N ALA A 254 -64.93 4.01 -85.46
CA ALA A 254 -65.41 4.68 -86.68
C ALA A 254 -66.33 3.78 -87.53
N VAL A 255 -66.01 2.48 -87.65
CA VAL A 255 -66.86 1.51 -88.36
C VAL A 255 -68.18 1.29 -87.60
N LEU A 256 -68.14 1.13 -86.27
CA LEU A 256 -69.35 1.02 -85.46
C LEU A 256 -70.22 2.28 -85.57
N ALA A 257 -69.62 3.46 -85.59
CA ALA A 257 -70.34 4.72 -85.82
C ALA A 257 -71.00 4.80 -87.21
N GLN A 258 -70.43 4.16 -88.23
CA GLN A 258 -71.04 4.06 -89.57
C GLN A 258 -72.15 3.01 -89.64
N VAL A 259 -72.04 1.92 -88.89
CA VAL A 259 -73.04 0.83 -88.88
C VAL A 259 -74.27 1.18 -88.04
N HIS A 260 -74.11 2.03 -87.02
CA HIS A 260 -75.19 2.51 -86.15
C HIS A 260 -75.83 3.84 -86.62
N GLN A 261 -75.48 4.30 -87.81
CA GLN A 261 -76.16 5.39 -88.53
C GLN A 261 -77.18 4.82 -89.51
#